data_AF-A0A101HM79-F1
#
_entry.id   AF-A0A101HM79-F1
#
_cell.length_a   1.000
_cell.length_b   1.000
_cell.length_c   1.000
_cell.angle_alpha   90.00
_cell.angle_beta   90.00
_cell.angle_gamma   90.00
#
_symmetry.space_group_name_H-M   'P 1'
#
loop_
_entity.id
_entity.type
_entity.pdbx_description
1 polymer ?
#
loop_
_entity_poly.entity_id
_entity_poly.type
_entity_poly.pdbx_seq_one_letter_code
_entity_poly.pdbx_strand_id
1 'polypeptide(L)'
;REAISKADKDIDFSLYDNNDNGVVDMIIVIHEGMGRELSGDQLDIWSFQSRLFDYATNDGVTADLFTIQPERVDWPTEIGGAPVRGIATIGVMAHETGHLFGLPDLYDYSGATWGIGYWGIMAYGCWNYVERPGDLPAHFSAWSKAKLGWSVPLEISGFCGDFFLEDVKVGGRLFKFSNSSRPDEYFLLENRVKSGFDYALPGEGLLVYHIDDSVYGNSGTRKQVYLLQADGRDELMDSSSRENRGDDGDPFPGSTNNTSLNSNTSPNSNWYDETDSGLFMSLITYEENQVHFTLGNGQTKIGVLCPLLMKNGTGTVALKMLETALPISSITVSLELAAADIVEISVNERWDEKQRKIITSDESTHIELSLNFAGLDSAIPGAIVTLHLTGKPSSSVLKSVRLSGSYQDEPSLDCVVERRINPADINNDGYIDEADFQLFKKNYFKRIGDGNWDTIASLCDLDNDDAVGANLTDLALFGIYSKQ
;
A
#
# COMPACT_ATOMS: atom_id res chain seq x y z
N ARG A 1 16.64 -6.76 -42.12
CA ARG A 1 16.23 -6.32 -43.48
C ARG A 1 16.33 -7.42 -44.54
N GLU A 2 17.50 -8.06 -44.75
CA GLU A 2 17.64 -9.10 -45.79
C GLU A 2 16.69 -10.29 -45.62
N ALA A 3 16.50 -10.76 -44.38
CA ALA A 3 15.58 -11.85 -44.07
C ALA A 3 14.15 -11.53 -44.53
N ILE A 4 13.67 -10.32 -44.21
CA ILE A 4 12.32 -9.85 -44.57
C ILE A 4 12.18 -9.71 -46.08
N SER A 5 13.17 -9.11 -46.76
CA SER A 5 13.13 -8.98 -48.22
C SER A 5 13.13 -10.32 -48.97
N LYS A 6 13.72 -11.36 -48.38
CA LYS A 6 13.61 -12.73 -48.91
C LYS A 6 12.22 -13.32 -48.66
N ALA A 7 11.67 -13.12 -47.46
CA ALA A 7 10.35 -13.62 -47.06
C ALA A 7 9.18 -12.93 -47.80
N ASP A 8 9.31 -11.65 -48.13
CA ASP A 8 8.32 -10.78 -48.81
C ASP A 8 7.93 -11.23 -50.23
N LYS A 9 8.56 -12.29 -50.74
CA LYS A 9 8.16 -12.94 -51.99
C LYS A 9 7.15 -14.07 -51.78
N ASP A 10 7.16 -14.64 -50.58
CA ASP A 10 6.50 -15.89 -50.23
C ASP A 10 5.45 -15.70 -49.11
N ILE A 11 5.57 -14.63 -48.32
CA ILE A 11 4.71 -14.30 -47.19
C ILE A 11 3.94 -13.02 -47.51
N ASP A 12 2.62 -13.08 -47.36
CA ASP A 12 1.75 -11.91 -47.36
C ASP A 12 1.82 -11.23 -45.99
N PHE A 13 2.55 -10.10 -45.92
CA PHE A 13 2.75 -9.35 -44.69
C PHE A 13 1.49 -8.60 -44.22
N SER A 14 0.51 -8.36 -45.11
CA SER A 14 -0.73 -7.67 -44.72
C SER A 14 -1.55 -8.47 -43.70
N LEU A 15 -1.37 -9.79 -43.66
CA LEU A 15 -2.01 -10.67 -42.68
C LEU A 15 -1.53 -10.46 -41.24
N TYR A 16 -0.43 -9.70 -41.04
CA TYR A 16 0.19 -9.47 -39.74
C TYR A 16 0.06 -8.01 -39.27
N ASP A 17 -0.73 -7.20 -39.96
CA ASP A 17 -1.24 -5.90 -39.51
C ASP A 17 -2.62 -6.13 -38.85
N ASN A 18 -2.65 -6.56 -37.59
CA ASN A 18 -3.88 -7.00 -36.93
C ASN A 18 -4.80 -5.84 -36.52
N ASN A 19 -4.35 -4.59 -36.68
CA ASN A 19 -5.10 -3.39 -36.31
C ASN A 19 -5.35 -2.43 -37.50
N ASP A 20 -5.05 -2.87 -38.72
CA ASP A 20 -5.26 -2.15 -39.98
C ASP A 20 -4.58 -0.76 -40.02
N ASN A 21 -3.43 -0.59 -39.37
CA ASN A 21 -2.72 0.70 -39.34
C ASN A 21 -1.69 0.88 -40.47
N GLY A 22 -1.54 -0.12 -41.33
CA GLY A 22 -0.58 -0.15 -42.44
C GLY A 22 0.83 -0.62 -42.05
N VAL A 23 1.02 -1.18 -40.85
CA VAL A 23 2.31 -1.63 -40.32
C VAL A 23 2.18 -3.05 -39.76
N VAL A 24 3.15 -3.91 -40.06
CA VAL A 24 3.26 -5.24 -39.47
C VAL A 24 3.51 -5.11 -37.96
N ASP A 25 2.65 -5.72 -37.14
CA ASP A 25 2.67 -5.51 -35.69
C ASP A 25 3.93 -6.07 -35.02
N MET A 26 4.36 -7.28 -35.40
CA MET A 26 5.46 -7.98 -34.74
C MET A 26 6.31 -8.77 -35.73
N ILE A 27 7.61 -8.52 -35.72
CA ILE A 27 8.59 -9.25 -36.51
C ILE A 27 9.65 -9.81 -35.56
N ILE A 28 9.74 -11.13 -35.51
CA ILE A 28 10.71 -11.87 -34.69
C ILE A 28 11.66 -12.60 -35.64
N VAL A 29 12.95 -12.31 -35.52
CA VAL A 29 14.00 -12.88 -36.37
C VAL A 29 14.86 -13.83 -35.55
N ILE A 30 14.81 -15.12 -35.88
CA ILE A 30 15.69 -16.11 -35.28
C ILE A 30 16.94 -16.25 -36.15
N HIS A 31 18.13 -16.04 -35.58
CA HIS A 31 19.41 -16.19 -36.28
C HIS A 31 20.15 -17.47 -35.90
N GLU A 32 20.99 -17.95 -36.82
CA GLU A 32 21.87 -19.11 -36.59
C GLU A 32 22.87 -18.82 -35.46
N GLY A 33 23.15 -19.82 -34.62
CA GLY A 33 24.16 -19.72 -33.58
C GLY A 33 23.66 -19.23 -32.21
N MET A 34 24.61 -18.79 -31.37
CA MET A 34 24.34 -18.32 -30.00
C MET A 34 24.11 -16.81 -29.98
N GLY A 35 23.41 -16.35 -28.96
CA GLY A 35 23.30 -14.93 -28.63
C GLY A 35 24.54 -14.48 -27.85
N ARG A 36 25.06 -13.30 -28.20
CA ARG A 36 26.24 -12.71 -27.56
C ARG A 36 26.03 -12.47 -26.06
N GLU A 37 24.80 -12.24 -25.64
CA GLU A 37 24.41 -12.03 -24.25
C GLU A 37 24.78 -13.22 -23.33
N LEU A 38 24.91 -14.42 -23.89
CA LEU A 38 25.38 -15.60 -23.16
C LEU A 38 26.78 -16.05 -23.60
N SER A 39 27.09 -16.03 -24.91
CA SER A 39 28.38 -16.54 -25.41
C SER A 39 29.55 -15.62 -25.09
N GLY A 40 29.31 -14.30 -25.00
CA GLY A 40 30.34 -13.27 -24.91
C GLY A 40 31.18 -13.08 -26.18
N ASP A 41 30.95 -13.87 -27.24
CA ASP A 41 31.69 -13.76 -28.51
C ASP A 41 31.25 -12.49 -29.26
N GLN A 42 32.21 -11.69 -29.69
CA GLN A 42 31.94 -10.45 -30.42
C GLN A 42 31.42 -10.69 -31.85
N LEU A 43 31.57 -11.91 -32.36
CA LEU A 43 31.06 -12.33 -33.66
C LEU A 43 29.59 -12.78 -33.62
N ASP A 44 29.08 -13.10 -32.43
CA ASP A 44 27.66 -13.41 -32.24
C ASP A 44 26.84 -12.11 -32.19
N ILE A 45 25.58 -12.21 -32.63
CA ILE A 45 24.61 -11.12 -32.53
C ILE A 45 24.09 -11.07 -31.09
N TRP A 46 24.07 -9.89 -30.49
CA TRP A 46 23.38 -9.67 -29.21
C TRP A 46 21.89 -9.56 -29.49
N SER A 47 21.02 -10.17 -28.69
CA SER A 47 19.56 -10.07 -28.88
C SER A 47 19.07 -8.62 -28.68
N PHE A 48 18.32 -8.06 -29.63
CA PHE A 48 17.85 -6.67 -29.52
C PHE A 48 16.56 -6.39 -30.28
N GLN A 49 15.89 -5.31 -29.88
CA GLN A 49 14.85 -4.62 -30.65
C GLN A 49 15.44 -3.47 -31.49
N SER A 50 15.07 -3.38 -32.77
CA SER A 50 15.38 -2.19 -33.58
C SER A 50 14.28 -1.90 -34.62
N ARG A 51 14.55 -0.92 -35.49
CA ARG A 51 13.68 -0.47 -36.58
C ARG A 51 14.35 -0.70 -37.93
N LEU A 52 13.55 -1.01 -38.94
CA LEU A 52 14.02 -1.25 -40.32
C LEU A 52 13.98 0.01 -41.19
N PHE A 53 13.55 1.13 -40.60
CA PHE A 53 13.33 2.41 -41.29
C PHE A 53 12.30 2.26 -42.39
N ASP A 54 11.12 1.76 -42.00
CA ASP A 54 9.93 1.66 -42.84
C ASP A 54 10.17 0.87 -44.14
N TYR A 55 10.49 -0.43 -44.03
CA TYR A 55 10.57 -1.30 -45.21
C TYR A 55 9.17 -1.51 -45.79
N ALA A 56 8.92 -0.98 -46.99
CA ALA A 56 7.69 -1.23 -47.73
C ALA A 56 7.66 -2.67 -48.26
N THR A 57 6.62 -3.44 -47.91
CA THR A 57 6.40 -4.80 -48.41
C THR A 57 5.69 -4.78 -49.77
N ASN A 58 5.61 -5.94 -50.42
CA ASN A 58 4.83 -6.10 -51.66
C ASN A 58 3.31 -6.13 -51.44
N ASP A 59 2.87 -6.14 -50.18
CA ASP A 59 1.48 -6.37 -49.77
C ASP A 59 0.77 -5.09 -49.28
N GLY A 60 1.40 -3.92 -49.47
CA GLY A 60 0.80 -2.62 -49.15
C GLY A 60 0.89 -2.22 -47.67
N VAL A 61 1.66 -2.94 -46.86
CA VAL A 61 1.98 -2.61 -45.46
C VAL A 61 3.48 -2.35 -45.29
N THR A 62 3.85 -1.83 -44.13
CA THR A 62 5.25 -1.52 -43.78
C THR A 62 5.76 -2.48 -42.70
N ALA A 63 6.96 -3.03 -42.89
CA ALA A 63 7.70 -3.73 -41.85
C ALA A 63 8.73 -2.78 -41.22
N ASP A 64 8.59 -2.47 -39.92
CA ASP A 64 9.52 -1.55 -39.23
C ASP A 64 10.09 -2.14 -37.94
N LEU A 65 9.27 -2.31 -36.91
CA LEU A 65 9.70 -2.79 -35.60
C LEU A 65 10.03 -4.29 -35.65
N PHE A 66 11.22 -4.67 -35.20
CA PHE A 66 11.60 -6.07 -35.13
C PHE A 66 12.48 -6.36 -33.92
N THR A 67 12.52 -7.63 -33.55
CA THR A 67 13.49 -8.19 -32.62
C THR A 67 14.31 -9.28 -33.28
N ILE A 68 15.52 -9.52 -32.77
CA ILE A 68 16.41 -10.58 -33.23
C ILE A 68 16.95 -11.39 -32.05
N GLN A 69 16.93 -12.72 -32.17
CA GLN A 69 17.30 -13.67 -31.10
C GLN A 69 17.99 -14.91 -31.66
N PRO A 70 18.78 -15.63 -30.85
CA PRO A 70 19.47 -16.83 -31.30
C PRO A 70 18.56 -18.06 -31.42
N GLU A 71 18.89 -18.97 -32.34
CA GLU A 71 18.28 -20.30 -32.39
C GLU A 71 18.82 -21.24 -31.31
N ARG A 72 20.01 -20.94 -30.75
CA ARG A 72 20.78 -21.85 -29.90
C ARG A 72 21.16 -21.21 -28.57
N VAL A 73 21.13 -22.02 -27.52
CA VAL A 73 21.70 -21.73 -26.21
C VAL A 73 22.67 -22.85 -25.84
N ASP A 74 23.94 -22.51 -25.63
CA ASP A 74 24.95 -23.45 -25.14
C ASP A 74 25.26 -23.08 -23.69
N TRP A 75 24.97 -23.98 -22.74
CA TRP A 75 25.21 -23.71 -21.32
C TRP A 75 26.27 -24.64 -20.76
N PRO A 76 27.11 -24.14 -19.83
CA PRO A 76 28.16 -24.95 -19.24
C PRO A 76 27.54 -26.13 -18.45
N THR A 77 28.12 -27.32 -18.61
CA THR A 77 27.98 -28.39 -17.61
C THR A 77 28.84 -28.07 -16.40
N GLU A 78 28.45 -28.50 -15.20
CA GLU A 78 29.33 -28.40 -14.03
C GLU A 78 30.71 -29.03 -14.29
N ILE A 79 31.75 -28.31 -13.82
CA ILE A 79 33.20 -28.62 -13.79
C ILE A 79 33.73 -29.48 -14.96
N GLY A 80 34.24 -28.80 -15.99
CA GLY A 80 35.21 -29.35 -16.95
C GLY A 80 34.63 -30.13 -18.14
N GLY A 81 33.30 -30.20 -18.27
CA GLY A 81 32.63 -30.76 -19.45
C GLY A 81 32.46 -29.76 -20.60
N ALA A 82 32.22 -30.29 -21.81
CA ALA A 82 31.80 -29.46 -22.94
C ALA A 82 30.39 -28.90 -22.69
N PRO A 83 30.09 -27.65 -23.10
CA PRO A 83 28.77 -27.07 -22.91
C PRO A 83 27.70 -27.93 -23.59
N VAL A 84 26.54 -28.06 -22.93
CA VAL A 84 25.38 -28.69 -23.54
C VAL A 84 24.83 -27.73 -24.57
N ARG A 85 24.76 -28.18 -25.82
CA ARG A 85 24.18 -27.42 -26.91
C ARG A 85 22.70 -27.74 -27.02
N GLY A 86 21.85 -26.72 -27.05
CA GLY A 86 20.41 -26.91 -27.21
C GLY A 86 19.76 -25.78 -27.99
N ILE A 87 18.55 -26.04 -28.48
CA ILE A 87 17.67 -24.99 -29.01
C ILE A 87 17.42 -23.97 -27.89
N ALA A 88 17.45 -22.69 -28.24
CA ALA A 88 17.17 -21.58 -27.33
C ALA A 88 15.85 -21.81 -26.56
N THR A 89 15.88 -21.49 -25.28
CA THR A 89 14.71 -21.55 -24.40
C THR A 89 13.81 -20.33 -24.62
N ILE A 90 12.65 -20.31 -23.97
CA ILE A 90 11.64 -19.26 -24.18
C ILE A 90 12.04 -17.90 -23.59
N GLY A 91 12.97 -17.87 -22.62
CA GLY A 91 13.33 -16.68 -21.85
C GLY A 91 13.70 -15.45 -22.68
N VAL A 92 14.75 -15.55 -23.51
CA VAL A 92 15.20 -14.45 -24.38
C VAL A 92 14.11 -14.04 -25.37
N MET A 93 13.42 -15.02 -25.97
CA MET A 93 12.32 -14.74 -26.91
C MET A 93 11.20 -13.94 -26.24
N ALA A 94 10.84 -14.29 -25.01
CA ALA A 94 9.81 -13.62 -24.24
C ALA A 94 10.23 -12.21 -23.77
N HIS A 95 11.50 -12.04 -23.36
CA HIS A 95 12.08 -10.74 -23.03
C HIS A 95 11.98 -9.76 -24.21
N GLU A 96 12.47 -10.19 -25.37
CA GLU A 96 12.46 -9.35 -26.58
C GLU A 96 11.03 -9.06 -27.07
N THR A 97 10.11 -10.01 -26.93
CA THR A 97 8.69 -9.77 -27.20
C THR A 97 8.14 -8.67 -26.28
N GLY A 98 8.64 -8.54 -25.04
CA GLY A 98 8.34 -7.42 -24.15
C GLY A 98 8.66 -6.04 -24.76
N HIS A 99 9.76 -5.92 -25.51
CA HIS A 99 10.07 -4.68 -26.24
C HIS A 99 9.09 -4.39 -27.38
N LEU A 100 8.59 -5.42 -28.05
CA LEU A 100 7.53 -5.25 -29.06
C LEU A 100 6.22 -4.75 -28.44
N PHE A 101 5.98 -5.04 -27.16
CA PHE A 101 4.88 -4.44 -26.38
C PHE A 101 5.19 -3.03 -25.86
N GLY A 102 6.40 -2.51 -26.07
CA GLY A 102 6.80 -1.15 -25.66
C GLY A 102 7.40 -1.05 -24.25
N LEU A 103 7.85 -2.17 -23.67
CA LEU A 103 8.57 -2.14 -22.39
C LEU A 103 10.06 -1.89 -22.59
N PRO A 104 10.71 -1.06 -21.75
CA PRO A 104 12.15 -0.91 -21.72
C PRO A 104 12.82 -2.06 -20.97
N ASP A 105 14.14 -2.16 -21.09
CA ASP A 105 14.93 -2.96 -20.16
C ASP A 105 14.88 -2.36 -18.75
N LEU A 106 14.77 -3.25 -17.77
CA LEU A 106 14.79 -2.95 -16.34
C LEU A 106 16.04 -3.50 -15.64
N TYR A 107 17.00 -4.04 -16.40
CA TYR A 107 18.39 -4.16 -15.97
C TYR A 107 19.15 -2.86 -16.30
N ASP A 108 20.39 -2.75 -15.81
CA ASP A 108 21.25 -1.60 -16.06
C ASP A 108 22.30 -1.91 -17.15
N TYR A 109 22.22 -1.22 -18.29
CA TYR A 109 23.15 -1.37 -19.42
C TYR A 109 24.62 -1.09 -19.08
N SER A 110 24.88 -0.27 -18.05
CA SER A 110 26.25 0.02 -17.62
C SER A 110 26.89 -1.13 -16.83
N GLY A 111 26.06 -2.04 -16.32
CA GLY A 111 26.47 -3.09 -15.40
C GLY A 111 26.82 -2.60 -13.99
N ALA A 112 26.48 -1.36 -13.64
CA ALA A 112 26.74 -0.82 -12.29
C ALA A 112 25.79 -1.44 -11.24
N THR A 113 24.56 -1.78 -11.64
CA THR A 113 23.52 -2.41 -10.82
C THR A 113 22.91 -3.61 -11.56
N TRP A 114 22.13 -4.43 -10.85
CA TRP A 114 21.38 -5.56 -11.42
C TRP A 114 19.94 -5.17 -11.82
N GLY A 115 19.55 -3.90 -11.64
CA GLY A 115 18.19 -3.43 -11.88
C GLY A 115 17.19 -4.13 -10.97
N ILE A 116 16.12 -4.71 -11.53
CA ILE A 116 15.18 -5.54 -10.75
C ILE A 116 15.59 -7.03 -10.67
N GLY A 117 16.80 -7.39 -11.12
CA GLY A 117 17.35 -8.73 -10.94
C GLY A 117 16.53 -9.85 -11.59
N TYR A 118 16.46 -10.99 -10.91
CA TYR A 118 15.70 -12.18 -11.33
C TYR A 118 14.18 -12.06 -11.15
N TRP A 119 13.69 -10.93 -10.62
CA TRP A 119 12.28 -10.74 -10.25
C TRP A 119 11.35 -10.36 -11.42
N GLY A 120 11.91 -9.92 -12.55
CA GLY A 120 11.13 -9.53 -13.72
C GLY A 120 11.80 -9.88 -15.03
N ILE A 121 10.98 -10.29 -16.01
CA ILE A 121 11.46 -10.73 -17.33
C ILE A 121 12.20 -9.64 -18.11
N MET A 122 11.86 -8.36 -17.91
CA MET A 122 12.56 -7.22 -18.52
C MET A 122 13.93 -6.94 -17.89
N ALA A 123 14.37 -7.77 -16.93
CA ALA A 123 15.70 -7.77 -16.35
C ALA A 123 16.35 -9.15 -16.51
N TYR A 124 17.05 -9.64 -15.48
CA TYR A 124 17.68 -10.96 -15.51
C TYR A 124 16.68 -12.12 -15.34
N GLY A 125 15.42 -11.83 -15.00
CA GLY A 125 14.38 -12.85 -14.86
C GLY A 125 14.11 -13.66 -16.12
N CYS A 126 14.51 -13.18 -17.31
CA CYS A 126 14.46 -13.96 -18.55
C CYS A 126 15.43 -15.17 -18.56
N TRP A 127 16.42 -15.17 -17.68
CA TRP A 127 17.40 -16.25 -17.55
C TRP A 127 17.08 -17.25 -16.45
N ASN A 128 16.02 -17.03 -15.66
CA ASN A 128 15.61 -17.96 -14.62
C ASN A 128 15.42 -19.38 -15.17
N TYR A 129 15.84 -20.38 -14.39
CA TYR A 129 15.84 -21.75 -14.86
C TYR A 129 15.78 -22.80 -13.76
N VAL A 130 15.36 -24.02 -14.16
CA VAL A 130 15.58 -25.25 -13.39
C VAL A 130 16.53 -26.20 -14.13
N GLU A 131 16.32 -26.43 -15.43
CA GLU A 131 17.15 -27.35 -16.20
C GLU A 131 18.12 -26.62 -17.15
N ARG A 132 17.63 -25.58 -17.83
CA ARG A 132 18.35 -24.85 -18.88
C ARG A 132 18.12 -23.35 -18.76
N PRO A 133 19.14 -22.50 -18.91
CA PRO A 133 18.99 -21.05 -18.79
C PRO A 133 17.79 -20.52 -19.57
N GLY A 134 16.86 -19.84 -18.90
CA GLY A 134 15.64 -19.27 -19.50
C GLY A 134 14.51 -20.26 -19.81
N ASP A 135 14.52 -21.48 -19.28
CA ASP A 135 13.41 -22.43 -19.43
C ASP A 135 12.18 -22.08 -18.57
N LEU A 136 12.39 -21.33 -17.48
CA LEU A 136 11.35 -20.84 -16.57
C LEU A 136 11.57 -19.35 -16.28
N PRO A 137 11.40 -18.46 -17.27
CA PRO A 137 11.56 -17.03 -17.06
C PRO A 137 10.54 -16.49 -16.07
N ALA A 138 10.93 -15.48 -15.29
CA ALA A 138 10.01 -14.76 -14.40
C ALA A 138 8.83 -14.16 -15.18
N HIS A 139 7.70 -13.98 -14.51
CA HIS A 139 6.66 -13.10 -15.03
C HIS A 139 7.14 -11.64 -15.15
N PHE A 140 6.42 -10.86 -15.96
CA PHE A 140 6.51 -9.40 -15.96
C PHE A 140 6.28 -8.84 -14.54
N SER A 141 7.01 -7.80 -14.16
CA SER A 141 6.84 -7.11 -12.87
C SER A 141 5.47 -6.42 -12.77
N ALA A 142 5.07 -6.06 -11.54
CA ALA A 142 3.87 -5.24 -11.31
C ALA A 142 3.81 -4.02 -12.23
N TRP A 143 4.93 -3.28 -12.35
CA TRP A 143 5.03 -2.12 -13.24
C TRP A 143 4.78 -2.47 -14.71
N SER A 144 5.42 -3.53 -15.20
CA SER A 144 5.28 -3.96 -16.59
C SER A 144 3.82 -4.34 -16.92
N LYS A 145 3.17 -5.11 -16.02
CA LYS A 145 1.74 -5.48 -16.16
C LYS A 145 0.83 -4.26 -16.16
N ALA A 146 1.10 -3.29 -15.28
CA ALA A 146 0.34 -2.04 -15.21
C ALA A 146 0.54 -1.18 -16.47
N LYS A 147 1.79 -1.04 -16.94
CA LYS A 147 2.15 -0.26 -18.13
C LYS A 147 1.48 -0.79 -19.39
N LEU A 148 1.41 -2.12 -19.53
CA LEU A 148 0.74 -2.79 -20.66
C LEU A 148 -0.78 -2.86 -20.52
N GLY A 149 -1.35 -2.42 -19.39
CA GLY A 149 -2.78 -2.50 -19.12
C GLY A 149 -3.30 -3.93 -18.90
N TRP A 150 -2.42 -4.90 -18.65
CA TRP A 150 -2.81 -6.29 -18.34
C TRP A 150 -3.37 -6.44 -16.93
N SER A 151 -2.97 -5.55 -16.03
CA SER A 151 -3.56 -5.44 -14.69
C SER A 151 -3.73 -3.98 -14.35
N VAL A 152 -4.88 -3.62 -13.78
CA VAL A 152 -5.16 -2.27 -13.31
C VAL A 152 -4.91 -2.24 -11.80
N PRO A 153 -3.86 -1.52 -11.33
CA PRO A 153 -3.58 -1.44 -9.90
C PRO A 153 -4.74 -0.81 -9.13
N LEU A 154 -5.07 -1.40 -7.98
CA LEU A 154 -6.01 -0.80 -7.02
C LEU A 154 -5.27 0.28 -6.24
N GLU A 155 -5.79 1.50 -6.31
CA GLU A 155 -5.27 2.62 -5.51
C GLU A 155 -5.57 2.40 -4.03
N ILE A 156 -4.53 2.46 -3.19
CA ILE A 156 -4.59 2.25 -1.74
C ILE A 156 -4.14 3.48 -0.93
N SER A 157 -3.78 4.58 -1.58
CA SER A 157 -3.46 5.83 -0.86
C SER A 157 -4.67 6.33 -0.07
N GLY A 158 -4.47 6.63 1.21
CA GLY A 158 -5.53 7.09 2.11
C GLY A 158 -6.39 5.99 2.71
N PHE A 159 -6.13 4.72 2.42
CA PHE A 159 -6.77 3.60 3.12
C PHE A 159 -5.95 3.16 4.34
N CYS A 160 -6.62 2.59 5.34
CA CYS A 160 -5.99 1.90 6.47
C CYS A 160 -6.78 0.63 6.85
N GLY A 161 -6.13 -0.29 7.56
CA GLY A 161 -6.71 -1.55 8.03
C GLY A 161 -6.03 -2.78 7.47
N ASP A 162 -6.67 -3.94 7.60
CA ASP A 162 -6.08 -5.23 7.18
C ASP A 162 -6.36 -5.53 5.71
N PHE A 163 -5.30 -5.90 5.00
CA PHE A 163 -5.31 -6.25 3.58
C PHE A 163 -4.72 -7.63 3.37
N PHE A 164 -5.06 -8.21 2.22
CA PHE A 164 -4.38 -9.39 1.71
C PHE A 164 -4.15 -9.29 0.20
N LEU A 165 -3.09 -9.95 -0.26
CA LEU A 165 -2.73 -10.09 -1.67
C LEU A 165 -2.52 -11.57 -2.00
N GLU A 166 -3.34 -12.09 -2.90
CA GLU A 166 -3.15 -13.41 -3.51
C GLU A 166 -2.01 -13.37 -4.55
N ASP A 167 -1.47 -14.53 -4.91
CA ASP A 167 -0.50 -14.63 -5.99
C ASP A 167 -1.05 -13.98 -7.27
N VAL A 168 -0.26 -13.05 -7.81
CA VAL A 168 -0.62 -12.27 -9.01
C VAL A 168 -0.95 -13.16 -10.23
N LYS A 169 -0.46 -14.41 -10.24
CA LYS A 169 -0.73 -15.38 -11.33
C LYS A 169 -2.14 -15.99 -11.29
N VAL A 170 -2.83 -15.97 -10.15
CA VAL A 170 -4.13 -16.65 -9.96
C VAL A 170 -5.27 -15.70 -9.57
N GLY A 171 -5.21 -14.46 -10.06
CA GLY A 171 -6.24 -13.44 -9.81
C GLY A 171 -5.85 -12.39 -8.76
N GLY A 172 -4.64 -12.49 -8.20
CA GLY A 172 -4.07 -11.49 -7.30
C GLY A 172 -4.03 -10.10 -7.92
N ARG A 173 -4.42 -9.10 -7.13
CA ARG A 173 -4.42 -7.68 -7.54
C ARG A 173 -3.02 -7.08 -7.42
N LEU A 174 -2.77 -6.04 -8.20
CA LEU A 174 -1.67 -5.10 -7.92
C LEU A 174 -2.23 -3.98 -7.04
N PHE A 175 -1.52 -3.57 -6.01
CA PHE A 175 -1.87 -2.35 -5.26
C PHE A 175 -0.93 -1.22 -5.65
N LYS A 176 -1.45 0.01 -5.66
CA LYS A 176 -0.71 1.24 -5.95
C LYS A 176 -0.85 2.22 -4.79
N PHE A 177 0.26 2.74 -4.29
CA PHE A 177 0.29 3.85 -3.34
C PHE A 177 0.93 5.07 -4.03
N SER A 178 0.10 6.04 -4.37
CA SER A 178 0.42 7.20 -5.21
C SER A 178 1.02 8.38 -4.43
N ASN A 179 2.02 9.04 -5.00
CA ASN A 179 2.48 10.35 -4.54
C ASN A 179 1.53 11.45 -5.07
N SER A 180 0.80 12.12 -4.16
CA SER A 180 -0.16 13.16 -4.51
C SER A 180 0.49 14.42 -5.12
N SER A 181 1.74 14.71 -4.75
CA SER A 181 2.50 15.87 -5.23
C SER A 181 3.23 15.59 -6.54
N ARG A 182 3.54 14.32 -6.83
CA ARG A 182 4.27 13.87 -8.03
C ARG A 182 3.69 12.56 -8.57
N PRO A 183 2.62 12.60 -9.38
CA PRO A 183 1.88 11.40 -9.80
C PRO A 183 2.67 10.34 -10.58
N ASP A 184 3.80 10.72 -11.19
CA ASP A 184 4.71 9.80 -11.89
C ASP A 184 5.54 8.94 -10.90
N GLU A 185 5.57 9.32 -9.62
CA GLU A 185 6.27 8.62 -8.55
C GLU A 185 5.28 7.91 -7.61
N TYR A 186 5.47 6.62 -7.34
CA TYR A 186 4.53 5.82 -6.54
C TYR A 186 5.12 4.47 -6.15
N PHE A 187 4.45 3.74 -5.25
CA PHE A 187 4.77 2.35 -4.96
C PHE A 187 3.78 1.40 -5.64
N LEU A 188 4.27 0.25 -6.12
CA LEU A 188 3.46 -0.89 -6.57
C LEU A 188 3.77 -2.12 -5.74
N LEU A 189 2.73 -2.82 -5.33
CA LEU A 189 2.82 -4.02 -4.51
C LEU A 189 2.22 -5.21 -5.26
N GLU A 190 2.93 -6.34 -5.26
CA GLU A 190 2.40 -7.62 -5.75
C GLU A 190 2.89 -8.78 -4.88
N ASN A 191 2.08 -9.81 -4.73
CA ASN A 191 2.51 -11.08 -4.16
C ASN A 191 2.96 -12.03 -5.29
N ARG A 192 4.16 -12.61 -5.16
CA ARG A 192 4.73 -13.58 -6.09
C ARG A 192 5.01 -14.89 -5.37
N VAL A 193 4.46 -15.97 -5.90
CA VAL A 193 4.62 -17.34 -5.37
C VAL A 193 5.44 -18.18 -6.33
N LYS A 194 6.31 -19.07 -5.82
CA LYS A 194 7.16 -19.95 -6.63
C LYS A 194 6.35 -21.10 -7.25
N SER A 195 5.56 -20.77 -8.26
CA SER A 195 4.71 -21.69 -9.01
C SER A 195 4.71 -21.36 -10.51
N GLY A 196 4.44 -22.35 -11.36
CA GLY A 196 4.46 -22.16 -12.82
C GLY A 196 5.82 -21.62 -13.31
N PHE A 197 5.79 -20.59 -14.15
CA PHE A 197 6.99 -19.93 -14.66
C PHE A 197 7.82 -19.21 -13.56
N ASP A 198 7.18 -18.80 -12.46
CA ASP A 198 7.86 -18.19 -11.31
C ASP A 198 8.50 -19.23 -10.37
N TYR A 199 8.44 -20.53 -10.67
CA TYR A 199 9.03 -21.57 -9.80
C TYR A 199 10.53 -21.36 -9.55
N ALA A 200 11.23 -20.79 -10.53
CA ALA A 200 12.65 -20.48 -10.46
C ALA A 200 12.98 -19.10 -9.84
N LEU A 201 12.01 -18.37 -9.28
CA LEU A 201 12.29 -17.12 -8.56
C LEU A 201 13.19 -17.37 -7.33
N PRO A 202 14.00 -16.37 -6.92
CA PRO A 202 14.86 -16.50 -5.74
C PRO A 202 14.09 -16.77 -4.44
N GLY A 203 12.94 -16.10 -4.27
CA GLY A 203 12.04 -16.25 -3.13
C GLY A 203 10.56 -16.06 -3.52
N GLU A 204 9.70 -15.99 -2.50
CA GLU A 204 8.28 -15.71 -2.63
C GLU A 204 7.77 -14.80 -1.50
N GLY A 205 6.67 -14.12 -1.75
CA GLY A 205 6.06 -13.16 -0.84
C GLY A 205 5.76 -11.83 -1.52
N LEU A 206 5.69 -10.77 -0.71
CA LEU A 206 5.37 -9.42 -1.15
C LEU A 206 6.59 -8.73 -1.76
N LEU A 207 6.50 -8.37 -3.04
CA LEU A 207 7.44 -7.45 -3.67
C LEU A 207 6.87 -6.03 -3.64
N VAL A 208 7.71 -5.07 -3.26
CA VAL A 208 7.36 -3.65 -3.25
C VAL A 208 8.28 -2.92 -4.22
N TYR A 209 7.71 -2.32 -5.27
CA TYR A 209 8.44 -1.55 -6.26
C TYR A 209 8.22 -0.05 -6.03
N HIS A 210 9.30 0.73 -5.95
CA HIS A 210 9.26 2.19 -6.05
C HIS A 210 9.44 2.59 -7.50
N ILE A 211 8.43 3.29 -8.03
CA ILE A 211 8.32 3.64 -9.43
C ILE A 211 8.57 5.13 -9.60
N ASP A 212 9.23 5.47 -10.70
CA ASP A 212 9.22 6.82 -11.26
C ASP A 212 9.10 6.79 -12.79
N ASP A 213 7.89 7.01 -13.28
CA ASP A 213 7.58 7.02 -14.72
C ASP A 213 8.19 8.21 -15.48
N SER A 214 8.75 9.21 -14.78
CA SER A 214 9.50 10.30 -15.42
C SER A 214 10.93 9.91 -15.81
N VAL A 215 11.41 8.74 -15.34
CA VAL A 215 12.70 8.16 -15.68
C VAL A 215 12.53 7.06 -16.73
N TYR A 216 13.46 6.95 -17.66
CA TYR A 216 13.47 5.86 -18.66
C TYR A 216 14.51 4.80 -18.27
N GLY A 217 14.04 3.58 -18.00
CA GLY A 217 14.87 2.44 -17.64
C GLY A 217 15.59 2.57 -16.29
N ASN A 218 16.54 1.67 -16.06
CA ASN A 218 17.19 1.50 -14.76
C ASN A 218 18.70 1.79 -14.74
N SER A 219 19.26 2.41 -15.78
CA SER A 219 20.71 2.74 -15.82
C SER A 219 21.11 4.00 -15.07
N GLY A 220 20.16 4.89 -14.75
CA GLY A 220 20.42 6.10 -13.97
C GLY A 220 20.65 5.80 -12.49
N THR A 221 21.07 6.80 -11.71
CA THR A 221 21.06 6.73 -10.24
C THR A 221 19.65 6.58 -9.71
N ARG A 222 18.73 7.39 -10.27
CA ARG A 222 17.28 7.25 -10.09
C ARG A 222 16.77 6.20 -11.07
N LYS A 223 15.93 5.28 -10.59
CA LYS A 223 15.44 4.14 -11.36
C LYS A 223 13.99 4.40 -11.79
N GLN A 224 13.62 3.92 -12.96
CA GLN A 224 12.21 3.88 -13.34
C GLN A 224 11.45 2.85 -12.50
N VAL A 225 12.06 1.70 -12.24
CA VAL A 225 11.51 0.63 -11.40
C VAL A 225 12.60 0.17 -10.44
N TYR A 226 12.46 0.51 -9.17
CA TYR A 226 13.34 0.05 -8.10
C TYR A 226 12.61 -0.99 -7.24
N LEU A 227 13.23 -2.14 -6.99
CA LEU A 227 12.69 -3.14 -6.07
C LEU A 227 13.24 -2.86 -4.67
N LEU A 228 12.36 -2.63 -3.69
CA LEU A 228 12.75 -2.52 -2.30
C LEU A 228 13.05 -3.93 -1.77
N GLN A 229 14.31 -4.16 -1.39
CA GLN A 229 14.76 -5.44 -0.84
C GLN A 229 14.49 -5.49 0.67
N ALA A 230 13.60 -6.35 1.11
CA ALA A 230 13.08 -6.38 2.48
C ALA A 230 14.17 -6.57 3.55
N ASP A 231 15.25 -7.27 3.24
CA ASP A 231 16.38 -7.46 4.16
C ASP A 231 17.29 -6.23 4.35
N GLY A 232 17.07 -5.18 3.55
CA GLY A 232 17.81 -3.91 3.62
C GLY A 232 19.25 -3.99 3.12
N ARG A 233 19.65 -5.06 2.41
CA ARG A 233 21.03 -5.20 1.92
C ARG A 233 21.30 -4.44 0.62
N ASP A 234 20.26 -4.15 -0.15
CA ASP A 234 20.32 -3.38 -1.40
C ASP A 234 21.33 -3.95 -2.42
N GLU A 235 21.51 -5.28 -2.44
CA GLU A 235 22.50 -5.97 -3.28
C GLU A 235 22.22 -5.84 -4.78
N LEU A 236 20.97 -5.63 -5.18
CA LEU A 236 20.61 -5.33 -6.57
C LEU A 236 21.21 -4.02 -7.06
N MET A 237 21.59 -3.12 -6.15
CA MET A 237 22.23 -1.84 -6.45
C MET A 237 23.76 -1.91 -6.39
N ASP A 238 24.33 -3.08 -6.10
CA ASP A 238 25.78 -3.31 -6.06
C ASP A 238 26.17 -4.47 -6.97
N SER A 239 26.66 -4.16 -8.18
CA SER A 239 27.22 -5.16 -9.12
C SER A 239 28.45 -5.91 -8.60
N SER A 240 29.08 -5.43 -7.51
CA SER A 240 30.21 -6.12 -6.87
C SER A 240 29.76 -7.21 -5.89
N SER A 241 28.48 -7.26 -5.54
CA SER A 241 27.81 -8.41 -4.89
C SER A 241 27.74 -9.56 -5.89
N ARG A 242 28.91 -10.14 -6.18
CA ARG A 242 29.06 -11.15 -7.23
C ARG A 242 28.17 -12.34 -6.87
N GLU A 243 27.14 -12.53 -7.71
CA GLU A 243 26.17 -13.62 -7.75
C GLU A 243 24.81 -13.38 -7.06
N ASN A 244 24.58 -12.24 -6.41
CA ASN A 244 23.24 -11.92 -5.88
C ASN A 244 22.45 -11.00 -6.81
N ARG A 245 21.75 -11.59 -7.79
CA ARG A 245 20.78 -10.88 -8.65
C ARG A 245 19.35 -10.99 -8.10
N GLY A 246 19.26 -11.20 -6.78
CA GLY A 246 18.04 -11.38 -6.02
C GLY A 246 18.09 -12.68 -5.21
N ASP A 247 17.54 -12.64 -3.99
CA ASP A 247 17.52 -13.74 -3.03
C ASP A 247 16.20 -13.83 -2.25
N ASP A 248 16.08 -14.82 -1.36
CA ASP A 248 14.85 -15.03 -0.58
C ASP A 248 14.61 -14.00 0.53
N GLY A 249 15.53 -13.07 0.75
CA GLY A 249 15.44 -11.92 1.65
C GLY A 249 14.87 -10.67 0.98
N ASP A 250 14.75 -10.62 -0.34
CA ASP A 250 14.17 -9.46 -1.05
C ASP A 250 12.65 -9.28 -0.81
N PRO A 251 11.81 -10.33 -0.82
CA PRO A 251 10.37 -10.17 -0.56
C PRO A 251 10.07 -9.94 0.92
N PHE A 252 8.95 -9.30 1.24
CA PHE A 252 8.41 -9.27 2.60
C PHE A 252 7.45 -10.46 2.84
N PRO A 253 7.50 -11.13 4.00
CA PRO A 253 8.49 -10.94 5.06
C PRO A 253 9.85 -11.59 4.77
N GLY A 254 9.92 -12.46 3.75
CA GLY A 254 11.16 -13.06 3.27
C GLY A 254 11.88 -13.93 4.30
N SER A 255 13.11 -14.33 3.98
CA SER A 255 13.95 -15.17 4.85
C SER A 255 14.45 -14.45 6.10
N THR A 256 14.41 -13.11 6.12
CA THR A 256 14.76 -12.28 7.29
C THR A 256 13.58 -11.99 8.21
N ASN A 257 12.37 -12.39 7.83
CA ASN A 257 11.13 -12.14 8.55
C ASN A 257 10.90 -10.63 8.83
N ASN A 258 11.18 -9.77 7.84
CA ASN A 258 10.89 -8.35 7.94
C ASN A 258 9.38 -8.11 7.77
N THR A 259 8.70 -7.80 8.88
CA THR A 259 7.24 -7.69 8.91
C THR A 259 6.72 -6.24 8.79
N SER A 260 7.58 -5.28 8.43
CA SER A 260 7.22 -3.86 8.39
C SER A 260 7.95 -3.06 7.32
N LEU A 261 7.27 -2.05 6.76
CA LEU A 261 7.84 -1.06 5.85
C LEU A 261 7.25 0.33 6.16
N ASN A 262 8.10 1.30 6.51
CA ASN A 262 7.71 2.71 6.70
C ASN A 262 8.92 3.64 6.51
N SER A 263 8.75 4.95 6.74
CA SER A 263 9.80 5.95 6.60
C SER A 263 11.03 5.77 7.51
N ASN A 264 10.91 4.97 8.57
CA ASN A 264 11.96 4.72 9.57
C ASN A 264 12.58 3.31 9.48
N THR A 265 12.14 2.45 8.56
CA THR A 265 12.70 1.10 8.38
C THR A 265 13.91 1.11 7.45
N SER A 266 14.60 -0.03 7.34
CA SER A 266 15.62 -0.28 6.30
C SER A 266 15.26 -1.58 5.60
N PRO A 267 14.78 -1.55 4.34
CA PRO A 267 14.57 -0.36 3.49
C PRO A 267 13.45 0.53 4.04
N ASN A 268 13.46 1.83 3.70
CA ASN A 268 12.38 2.76 4.03
C ASN A 268 11.42 2.95 2.84
N SER A 269 10.26 3.55 3.10
CA SER A 269 9.28 3.91 2.09
C SER A 269 9.30 5.40 1.72
N ASN A 270 10.41 6.13 1.87
CA ASN A 270 10.45 7.55 1.51
C ASN A 270 10.36 7.75 -0.01
N TRP A 271 9.90 8.94 -0.41
CA TRP A 271 10.03 9.38 -1.80
C TRP A 271 11.51 9.63 -2.16
N TYR A 272 11.81 9.74 -3.45
CA TYR A 272 13.16 10.00 -3.95
C TYR A 272 13.75 11.34 -3.50
N ASP A 273 12.92 12.28 -3.06
CA ASP A 273 13.36 13.54 -2.44
C ASP A 273 13.57 13.41 -0.92
N GLU A 274 13.60 12.18 -0.42
CA GLU A 274 13.82 11.79 0.98
C GLU A 274 12.67 12.17 1.93
N THR A 275 11.56 12.69 1.40
CA THR A 275 10.38 13.00 2.22
C THR A 275 9.58 11.73 2.54
N ASP A 276 8.89 11.74 3.69
CA ASP A 276 8.03 10.63 4.10
C ASP A 276 6.88 10.46 3.10
N SER A 277 6.67 9.23 2.62
CA SER A 277 5.55 8.92 1.73
C SER A 277 4.21 8.75 2.43
N GLY A 278 4.22 8.45 3.72
CA GLY A 278 3.06 7.99 4.47
C GLY A 278 2.70 6.51 4.21
N LEU A 279 3.42 5.79 3.35
CA LEU A 279 3.24 4.34 3.20
C LEU A 279 3.77 3.66 4.46
N PHE A 280 2.83 3.19 5.28
CA PHE A 280 3.11 2.40 6.47
C PHE A 280 2.47 1.02 6.32
N MET A 281 3.29 -0.03 6.41
CA MET A 281 2.82 -1.41 6.46
C MET A 281 3.42 -2.11 7.67
N SER A 282 2.60 -2.91 8.34
CA SER A 282 3.03 -3.73 9.47
C SER A 282 2.32 -5.09 9.46
N LEU A 283 2.76 -5.98 10.36
CA LEU A 283 2.23 -7.34 10.48
C LEU A 283 2.22 -8.08 9.13
N ILE A 284 3.25 -7.84 8.31
CA ILE A 284 3.37 -8.49 7.00
C ILE A 284 3.66 -9.96 7.26
N THR A 285 2.73 -10.84 6.90
CA THR A 285 2.87 -12.30 6.99
C THR A 285 2.61 -12.92 5.63
N TYR A 286 3.15 -14.11 5.43
CA TYR A 286 2.95 -14.90 4.22
C TYR A 286 2.52 -16.32 4.61
N GLU A 287 1.27 -16.65 4.30
CA GLU A 287 0.65 -17.94 4.63
C GLU A 287 -0.24 -18.38 3.47
N GLU A 288 -0.25 -19.68 3.16
CA GLU A 288 -1.14 -20.27 2.13
C GLU A 288 -1.12 -19.56 0.77
N ASN A 289 0.06 -19.13 0.29
CA ASN A 289 0.26 -18.38 -0.97
C ASN A 289 -0.37 -16.97 -0.98
N GLN A 290 -0.73 -16.44 0.19
CA GLN A 290 -1.26 -15.09 0.37
C GLN A 290 -0.33 -14.28 1.28
N VAL A 291 -0.19 -13.00 0.96
CA VAL A 291 0.43 -12.03 1.86
C VAL A 291 -0.70 -11.33 2.61
N HIS A 292 -0.61 -11.26 3.93
CA HIS A 292 -1.46 -10.41 4.77
C HIS A 292 -0.63 -9.28 5.34
N PHE A 293 -1.21 -8.09 5.48
CA PHE A 293 -0.55 -6.96 6.12
C PHE A 293 -1.58 -5.94 6.59
N THR A 294 -1.22 -5.13 7.59
CA THR A 294 -1.99 -3.96 8.01
C THR A 294 -1.41 -2.74 7.31
N LEU A 295 -2.25 -2.06 6.51
CA LEU A 295 -1.92 -0.80 5.83
C LEU A 295 -2.28 0.39 6.71
N GLY A 296 -1.44 1.41 6.63
CA GLY A 296 -1.52 2.51 7.53
C GLY A 296 -1.30 2.02 8.94
N ASN A 297 -1.63 2.89 9.86
CA ASN A 297 -1.14 2.73 11.21
C ASN A 297 -2.40 2.32 12.10
N GLY A 298 -3.66 2.35 11.56
CA GLY A 298 -4.92 1.84 12.16
C GLY A 298 -6.07 2.87 12.40
N GLN A 299 -7.25 2.44 12.90
CA GLN A 299 -8.51 3.22 13.07
C GLN A 299 -8.60 4.05 14.37
N THR A 300 -9.34 5.17 14.36
CA THR A 300 -9.76 5.91 15.57
C THR A 300 -11.29 5.93 15.71
N LYS A 301 -11.82 5.47 16.85
CA LYS A 301 -13.25 5.57 17.20
C LYS A 301 -13.46 6.61 18.29
N ILE A 302 -14.43 7.49 18.07
CA ILE A 302 -14.81 8.54 19.04
C ILE A 302 -16.30 8.43 19.32
N GLY A 303 -16.62 8.21 20.59
CA GLY A 303 -17.96 8.26 21.13
C GLY A 303 -18.36 9.71 21.37
N VAL A 304 -19.56 10.07 20.95
CA VAL A 304 -20.14 11.39 21.18
C VAL A 304 -21.39 11.25 22.01
N LEU A 305 -21.30 11.69 23.26
CA LEU A 305 -22.43 11.77 24.15
C LEU A 305 -23.26 12.99 23.78
N CYS A 306 -24.45 12.72 23.25
CA CYS A 306 -25.41 13.73 22.84
C CYS A 306 -25.99 14.44 24.08
N PRO A 307 -26.00 15.77 24.10
CA PRO A 307 -26.56 16.52 25.21
C PRO A 307 -28.09 16.43 25.23
N LEU A 308 -28.65 16.07 26.37
CA LEU A 308 -30.04 16.40 26.71
C LEU A 308 -30.04 17.68 27.56
N LEU A 309 -30.63 18.77 27.07
CA LEU A 309 -30.82 19.96 27.90
C LEU A 309 -31.84 19.66 28.99
N MET A 310 -31.39 19.73 30.23
CA MET A 310 -32.25 19.57 31.40
C MET A 310 -33.23 20.74 31.54
N LYS A 311 -34.23 20.61 32.42
CA LYS A 311 -35.27 21.64 32.62
C LYS A 311 -34.74 23.03 33.00
N ASN A 312 -33.55 23.09 33.58
CA ASN A 312 -32.84 24.33 33.91
C ASN A 312 -32.12 24.96 32.70
N GLY A 313 -32.22 24.36 31.51
CA GLY A 313 -31.59 24.84 30.28
C GLY A 313 -30.12 24.47 30.15
N THR A 314 -29.57 23.57 30.96
CA THR A 314 -28.15 23.18 30.90
C THR A 314 -27.96 21.77 30.39
N GLY A 315 -26.88 21.51 29.65
CA GLY A 315 -26.51 20.17 29.19
C GLY A 315 -25.04 20.07 28.80
N THR A 316 -24.56 18.84 28.63
CA THR A 316 -23.15 18.55 28.39
C THR A 316 -22.98 17.70 27.13
N VAL A 317 -22.12 18.12 26.21
CA VAL A 317 -21.59 17.23 25.15
C VAL A 317 -20.26 16.69 25.63
N ALA A 318 -20.07 15.37 25.56
CA ALA A 318 -18.78 14.75 25.81
C ALA A 318 -18.29 14.04 24.55
N LEU A 319 -17.07 14.32 24.13
CA LEU A 319 -16.37 13.60 23.08
C LEU A 319 -15.39 12.66 23.76
N LYS A 320 -15.60 11.36 23.68
CA LYS A 320 -14.76 10.34 24.31
C LYS A 320 -14.04 9.53 23.25
N MET A 321 -12.72 9.48 23.32
CA MET A 321 -11.95 8.57 22.46
C MET A 321 -12.12 7.13 22.97
N LEU A 322 -12.73 6.28 22.15
CA LEU A 322 -13.13 4.92 22.51
C LEU A 322 -12.10 3.87 22.08
N GLU A 323 -11.44 4.14 20.97
CA GLU A 323 -10.39 3.30 20.41
C GLU A 323 -9.47 4.19 19.59
N THR A 324 -8.18 3.95 19.67
CA THR A 324 -7.25 4.48 18.68
C THR A 324 -6.17 3.44 18.45
N ALA A 325 -6.01 3.05 17.21
CA ALA A 325 -4.94 2.15 16.81
C ALA A 325 -3.62 2.91 16.65
N LEU A 326 -3.65 4.25 16.45
CA LEU A 326 -2.47 5.14 16.43
C LEU A 326 -2.43 6.26 17.47
N PRO A 327 -1.21 6.80 17.72
CA PRO A 327 -1.03 8.16 18.21
C PRO A 327 -1.78 9.19 17.36
N ILE A 328 -2.53 10.07 18.01
CA ILE A 328 -3.21 11.21 17.36
C ILE A 328 -2.54 12.47 17.88
N SER A 329 -2.06 13.34 16.99
CA SER A 329 -1.47 14.62 17.39
C SER A 329 -2.51 15.72 17.51
N SER A 330 -3.52 15.71 16.62
CA SER A 330 -4.63 16.65 16.71
C SER A 330 -5.93 16.09 16.15
N ILE A 331 -7.06 16.58 16.68
CA ILE A 331 -8.40 16.31 16.16
C ILE A 331 -9.09 17.64 15.91
N THR A 332 -9.73 17.74 14.76
CA THR A 332 -10.71 18.80 14.49
C THR A 332 -12.11 18.23 14.63
N VAL A 333 -12.90 18.87 15.47
CA VAL A 333 -14.29 18.52 15.76
C VAL A 333 -15.17 19.62 15.20
N SER A 334 -16.08 19.26 14.30
CA SER A 334 -17.15 20.13 13.82
C SER A 334 -18.49 19.65 14.35
N LEU A 335 -19.14 20.47 15.17
CA LEU A 335 -20.43 20.20 15.77
C LEU A 335 -21.47 21.19 15.27
N GLU A 336 -22.66 20.68 14.98
CA GLU A 336 -23.82 21.51 14.70
C GLU A 336 -24.89 21.22 15.76
N LEU A 337 -25.23 22.27 16.52
CA LEU A 337 -26.19 22.23 17.61
C LEU A 337 -27.47 22.99 17.23
N ALA A 338 -28.62 22.59 17.76
CA ALA A 338 -29.79 23.45 17.89
C ALA A 338 -29.44 24.67 18.75
N ALA A 339 -30.16 25.79 18.55
CA ALA A 339 -29.85 27.08 19.16
C ALA A 339 -29.54 26.98 20.67
N ALA A 340 -28.27 27.13 21.02
CA ALA A 340 -27.73 27.02 22.37
C ALA A 340 -26.57 28.00 22.56
N ASP A 341 -26.50 28.62 23.74
CA ASP A 341 -25.39 29.45 24.17
C ASP A 341 -24.31 28.58 24.80
N ILE A 342 -23.08 28.71 24.32
CA ILE A 342 -21.94 27.96 24.86
C ILE A 342 -21.26 28.86 25.87
N VAL A 343 -21.45 28.55 27.15
CA VAL A 343 -20.91 29.36 28.25
C VAL A 343 -19.47 28.95 28.53
N GLU A 344 -19.16 27.65 28.46
CA GLU A 344 -17.86 27.13 28.80
C GLU A 344 -17.54 25.88 27.98
N ILE A 345 -16.28 25.78 27.55
CA ILE A 345 -15.69 24.58 26.97
C ILE A 345 -14.59 24.18 27.93
N SER A 346 -14.70 22.97 28.49
CA SER A 346 -13.73 22.41 29.40
C SER A 346 -13.00 21.27 28.69
N VAL A 347 -11.68 21.41 28.65
CA VAL A 347 -10.78 20.41 28.07
C VAL A 347 -9.99 19.81 29.23
N ASN A 348 -9.90 18.48 29.29
CA ASN A 348 -9.18 17.81 30.36
C ASN A 348 -7.66 17.99 30.21
N GLU A 349 -6.87 17.65 31.22
CA GLU A 349 -5.40 17.81 31.23
C GLU A 349 -4.66 17.07 30.09
N ARG A 350 -5.35 16.19 29.33
CA ARG A 350 -4.78 15.44 28.20
C ARG A 350 -4.90 16.16 26.88
N TRP A 351 -5.71 17.21 26.80
CA TRP A 351 -5.96 17.94 25.57
C TRP A 351 -5.76 19.45 25.79
N ASP A 352 -5.19 20.10 24.79
CA ASP A 352 -5.09 21.55 24.71
C ASP A 352 -5.95 22.04 23.53
N GLU A 353 -6.82 23.01 23.79
CA GLU A 353 -7.53 23.73 22.75
C GLU A 353 -6.55 24.67 22.03
N LYS A 354 -6.33 24.45 20.72
CA LYS A 354 -5.48 25.34 19.90
C LYS A 354 -6.29 26.39 19.16
N GLN A 355 -7.44 26.01 18.61
CA GLN A 355 -8.32 26.93 17.90
C GLN A 355 -9.78 26.62 18.22
N ARG A 356 -10.53 27.70 18.41
CA ARG A 356 -11.96 27.68 18.70
C ARG A 356 -12.68 28.63 17.77
N LYS A 357 -13.73 28.14 17.12
CA LYS A 357 -14.64 28.97 16.35
C LYS A 357 -16.08 28.61 16.71
N ILE A 358 -16.83 29.62 17.16
CA ILE A 358 -18.26 29.49 17.43
C ILE A 358 -18.99 30.49 16.55
N ILE A 359 -19.97 29.97 15.80
CA ILE A 359 -20.89 30.78 15.02
C ILE A 359 -22.30 30.45 15.51
N THR A 360 -22.97 31.43 16.11
CA THR A 360 -24.35 31.29 16.60
C THR A 360 -25.32 32.02 15.69
N SER A 361 -26.46 31.39 15.43
CA SER A 361 -27.63 31.95 14.74
C SER A 361 -28.90 31.68 15.56
N ASP A 362 -30.03 32.23 15.13
CA ASP A 362 -31.32 32.00 15.80
C ASP A 362 -31.77 30.52 15.78
N GLU A 363 -31.25 29.71 14.84
CA GLU A 363 -31.68 28.32 14.61
C GLU A 363 -30.62 27.26 14.97
N SER A 364 -29.34 27.62 14.96
CA SER A 364 -28.23 26.71 15.23
C SER A 364 -26.98 27.39 15.76
N THR A 365 -26.17 26.59 16.46
CA THR A 365 -24.83 26.96 16.90
C THR A 365 -23.83 26.00 16.26
N HIS A 366 -22.92 26.52 15.45
CA HIS A 366 -21.83 25.76 14.85
C HIS A 366 -20.55 25.95 15.67
N ILE A 367 -19.90 24.83 16.00
CA ILE A 367 -18.66 24.81 16.78
C ILE A 367 -17.61 24.07 15.98
N GLU A 368 -16.46 24.71 15.82
CA GLU A 368 -15.24 24.09 15.33
C GLU A 368 -14.18 24.16 16.43
N LEU A 369 -13.68 23.00 16.86
CA LEU A 369 -12.67 22.86 17.90
C LEU A 369 -11.47 22.12 17.33
N SER A 370 -10.31 22.75 17.39
CA SER A 370 -9.03 22.10 17.10
C SER A 370 -8.35 21.76 18.41
N LEU A 371 -8.28 20.47 18.69
CA LEU A 371 -7.73 19.90 19.92
C LEU A 371 -6.38 19.28 19.61
N ASN A 372 -5.38 19.51 20.45
CA ASN A 372 -4.09 18.85 20.38
C ASN A 372 -3.81 18.10 21.66
N PHE A 373 -3.02 17.05 21.57
CA PHE A 373 -2.66 16.30 22.76
C PHE A 373 -1.69 17.09 23.64
N ALA A 374 -1.99 17.22 24.93
CA ALA A 374 -1.22 17.99 25.90
C ALA A 374 -0.17 17.10 26.59
N GLY A 375 1.12 17.32 26.30
CA GLY A 375 2.24 16.82 27.11
C GLY A 375 2.50 15.29 27.13
N LEU A 376 1.87 14.47 26.27
CA LEU A 376 2.29 13.08 26.01
C LEU A 376 2.50 12.84 24.51
N ASP A 377 3.30 11.84 24.17
CA ASP A 377 3.71 11.52 22.79
C ASP A 377 2.60 10.83 21.96
N SER A 378 1.49 10.39 22.56
CA SER A 378 0.36 9.73 21.88
C SER A 378 -0.92 9.69 22.73
N ALA A 379 -2.07 9.58 22.06
CA ALA A 379 -3.38 9.49 22.71
C ALA A 379 -3.77 8.03 23.02
N ILE A 380 -4.37 7.76 24.18
CA ILE A 380 -4.85 6.43 24.63
C ILE A 380 -6.37 6.48 24.87
N PRO A 381 -7.16 5.43 24.58
CA PRO A 381 -8.61 5.41 24.82
C PRO A 381 -9.00 5.90 26.22
N GLY A 382 -10.04 6.72 26.32
CA GLY A 382 -10.52 7.32 27.56
C GLY A 382 -10.67 8.84 27.45
N ALA A 383 -9.72 9.55 26.86
CA ALA A 383 -9.70 11.02 26.92
C ALA A 383 -11.02 11.71 26.49
N ILE A 384 -11.43 12.74 27.25
CA ILE A 384 -12.72 13.43 27.09
C ILE A 384 -12.54 14.93 26.85
N VAL A 385 -13.30 15.47 25.90
CA VAL A 385 -13.57 16.91 25.78
C VAL A 385 -15.02 17.20 26.11
N THR A 386 -15.26 18.19 26.98
CA THR A 386 -16.58 18.49 27.52
C THR A 386 -17.04 19.88 27.13
N LEU A 387 -18.27 20.00 26.64
CA LEU A 387 -18.89 21.26 26.24
C LEU A 387 -20.09 21.53 27.13
N HIS A 388 -20.05 22.62 27.88
CA HIS A 388 -21.15 23.04 28.73
C HIS A 388 -22.06 24.02 27.99
N LEU A 389 -23.29 23.55 27.73
CA LEU A 389 -24.31 24.26 26.98
C LEU A 389 -25.33 24.87 27.94
N THR A 390 -25.72 26.11 27.67
CA THR A 390 -26.87 26.77 28.31
C THR A 390 -27.83 27.25 27.22
N GLY A 391 -29.12 27.00 27.34
CA GLY A 391 -30.06 27.36 26.27
C GLY A 391 -31.51 27.14 26.63
N LYS A 392 -32.38 27.24 25.61
CA LYS A 392 -33.82 27.00 25.78
C LYS A 392 -34.06 25.52 26.10
N PRO A 393 -34.81 25.19 27.17
CA PRO A 393 -35.06 23.81 27.54
C PRO A 393 -36.02 23.15 26.54
N SER A 394 -35.55 22.26 25.65
CA SER A 394 -36.34 21.18 25.01
C SER A 394 -35.55 20.38 23.95
N SER A 395 -35.46 19.05 24.17
CA SER A 395 -35.00 17.98 23.24
C SER A 395 -33.52 18.00 22.78
N SER A 396 -33.04 16.87 22.25
CA SER A 396 -31.65 16.65 21.81
C SER A 396 -31.12 17.82 20.98
N VAL A 397 -29.96 18.34 21.36
CA VAL A 397 -29.41 19.55 20.75
C VAL A 397 -28.50 19.21 19.56
N LEU A 398 -27.93 18.01 19.50
CA LEU A 398 -26.91 17.68 18.50
C LEU A 398 -27.55 17.29 17.16
N LYS A 399 -27.43 18.17 16.15
CA LYS A 399 -27.93 17.95 14.79
C LYS A 399 -26.94 17.11 13.98
N SER A 400 -25.67 17.50 13.96
CA SER A 400 -24.62 16.80 13.21
C SER A 400 -23.27 16.87 13.92
N VAL A 401 -22.44 15.86 13.65
CA VAL A 401 -21.05 15.75 14.11
C VAL A 401 -20.23 15.34 12.92
N ARG A 402 -19.11 16.01 12.69
CA ARG A 402 -18.04 15.55 11.80
C ARG A 402 -16.73 15.60 12.54
N LEU A 403 -15.93 14.57 12.36
CA LEU A 403 -14.61 14.45 12.96
C LEU A 403 -13.60 14.23 11.84
N SER A 404 -12.44 14.86 11.99
CA SER A 404 -11.26 14.56 11.19
C SER A 404 -10.06 14.61 12.12
N GLY A 405 -9.30 13.52 12.17
CA GLY A 405 -8.03 13.47 12.88
C GLY A 405 -6.87 13.75 11.95
N SER A 406 -5.79 14.31 12.50
CA SER A 406 -4.50 14.36 11.84
C SER A 406 -3.42 13.72 12.71
N TYR A 407 -2.45 13.12 12.05
CA TYR A 407 -1.20 12.68 12.64
C TYR A 407 -0.07 13.41 11.93
N GLN A 408 0.81 14.06 12.70
CA GLN A 408 1.98 14.80 12.17
C GLN A 408 1.61 15.81 11.06
N ASP A 409 0.55 16.59 11.29
CA ASP A 409 0.05 17.66 10.38
C ASP A 409 -0.56 17.19 9.04
N GLU A 410 -0.74 15.88 8.81
CA GLU A 410 -1.42 15.34 7.62
C GLU A 410 -2.90 14.98 7.89
N PRO A 411 -3.86 15.44 7.07
CA PRO A 411 -5.28 15.28 7.32
C PRO A 411 -5.85 14.00 6.67
N SER A 412 -5.77 12.85 7.35
CA SER A 412 -6.76 11.77 7.15
C SER A 412 -6.59 10.63 8.15
N LEU A 413 -7.27 10.74 9.29
CA LEU A 413 -7.68 9.56 10.06
C LEU A 413 -9.17 9.31 9.83
N ASP A 414 -9.54 8.10 9.45
CA ASP A 414 -10.94 7.67 9.43
C ASP A 414 -11.46 7.65 10.87
N CYS A 415 -12.23 8.69 11.20
CA CYS A 415 -12.87 8.85 12.50
C CYS A 415 -14.30 8.34 12.44
N VAL A 416 -14.59 7.27 13.17
CA VAL A 416 -15.97 6.77 13.32
C VAL A 416 -16.62 7.45 14.52
N VAL A 417 -17.78 8.07 14.29
CA VAL A 417 -18.59 8.72 15.34
C VAL A 417 -19.63 7.74 15.86
N GLU A 418 -19.56 7.38 17.13
CA GLU A 418 -20.62 6.63 17.80
C GLU A 418 -21.48 7.57 18.66
N ARG A 419 -22.74 7.80 18.26
CA ARG A 419 -23.65 8.66 19.03
C ARG A 419 -24.27 7.87 20.19
N ARG A 420 -24.26 8.47 21.38
CA ARG A 420 -24.86 7.91 22.60
C ARG A 420 -25.73 8.95 23.29
N ILE A 421 -26.88 8.55 23.81
CA ILE A 421 -27.81 9.47 24.49
C ILE A 421 -27.63 9.40 26.01
N ASN A 422 -27.34 8.22 26.55
CA ASN A 422 -27.14 8.00 27.97
C ASN A 422 -25.81 7.24 28.20
N PRO A 423 -24.90 7.69 29.09
CA PRO A 423 -23.66 6.98 29.39
C PRO A 423 -23.85 5.58 29.98
N ALA A 424 -25.01 5.31 30.61
CA ALA A 424 -25.32 4.00 31.19
C ALA A 424 -25.86 2.98 30.17
N ASP A 425 -26.22 3.42 28.96
CA ASP A 425 -26.50 2.54 27.83
C ASP A 425 -25.16 2.20 27.15
N ILE A 426 -24.49 1.16 27.67
CA ILE A 426 -23.13 0.78 27.30
C ILE A 426 -23.15 0.02 25.98
N ASN A 427 -24.17 -0.82 25.74
CA ASN A 427 -24.30 -1.56 24.49
C ASN A 427 -24.90 -0.71 23.34
N ASN A 428 -25.41 0.49 23.64
CA ASN A 428 -26.01 1.45 22.72
C ASN A 428 -27.27 0.91 22.01
N ASP A 429 -28.08 0.10 22.70
CA ASP A 429 -29.30 -0.49 22.14
C ASP A 429 -30.57 0.36 22.38
N GLY A 430 -30.42 1.48 23.11
CA GLY A 430 -31.49 2.41 23.43
C GLY A 430 -32.25 2.08 24.71
N TYR A 431 -31.88 1.02 25.42
CA TYR A 431 -32.39 0.65 26.72
C TYR A 431 -31.28 0.67 27.76
N ILE A 432 -31.64 0.88 29.03
CA ILE A 432 -30.70 0.73 30.14
C ILE A 432 -31.21 -0.46 30.95
N ASP A 433 -30.58 -1.61 30.76
CA ASP A 433 -31.08 -2.86 31.30
C ASP A 433 -29.97 -3.73 31.93
N GLU A 434 -30.30 -5.00 32.18
CA GLU A 434 -29.39 -5.94 32.80
C GLU A 434 -28.13 -6.18 31.93
N ALA A 435 -28.23 -6.08 30.60
CA ALA A 435 -27.09 -6.26 29.71
C ALA A 435 -26.03 -5.18 29.93
N ASP A 436 -26.44 -3.91 30.08
CA ASP A 436 -25.52 -2.82 30.41
C ASP A 436 -24.88 -3.03 31.76
N PHE A 437 -25.67 -3.41 32.77
CA PHE A 437 -25.14 -3.69 34.10
C PHE A 437 -24.11 -4.83 34.09
N GLN A 438 -24.33 -5.88 33.28
CA GLN A 438 -23.37 -6.97 33.14
C GLN A 438 -22.10 -6.51 32.42
N LEU A 439 -22.20 -5.67 31.39
CA LEU A 439 -21.02 -5.07 30.73
C LEU A 439 -20.22 -4.20 31.71
N PHE A 440 -20.90 -3.33 32.47
CA PHE A 440 -20.28 -2.50 33.50
C PHE A 440 -19.56 -3.35 34.55
N LYS A 441 -20.28 -4.33 35.12
CA LYS A 441 -19.75 -5.23 36.16
C LYS A 441 -18.56 -6.06 35.67
N LYS A 442 -18.59 -6.54 34.42
CA LYS A 442 -17.48 -7.33 33.83
C LYS A 442 -16.20 -6.51 33.68
N ASN A 443 -16.33 -5.19 33.49
CA ASN A 443 -15.20 -4.28 33.32
C ASN A 443 -14.82 -3.57 34.62
N TYR A 444 -15.61 -3.69 35.69
CA TYR A 444 -15.31 -3.13 36.99
C TYR A 444 -13.96 -3.65 37.52
N PHE A 445 -13.16 -2.73 38.05
CA PHE A 445 -11.76 -2.84 38.45
C PHE A 445 -10.69 -2.86 37.35
N LYS A 446 -11.05 -2.78 36.05
CA LYS A 446 -10.05 -2.59 34.99
C LYS A 446 -9.43 -1.20 35.09
N ARG A 447 -8.16 -1.08 34.69
CA ARG A 447 -7.44 0.20 34.59
C ARG A 447 -6.77 0.34 33.22
N ILE A 448 -6.60 1.57 32.78
CA ILE A 448 -5.83 1.84 31.57
C ILE A 448 -4.40 1.29 31.74
N GLY A 449 -3.90 0.58 30.74
CA GLY A 449 -2.62 -0.12 30.80
C GLY A 449 -2.69 -1.57 31.30
N ASP A 450 -3.83 -2.02 31.81
CA ASP A 450 -4.09 -3.46 31.92
C ASP A 450 -4.23 -4.03 30.51
N GLY A 451 -3.60 -5.18 30.22
CA GLY A 451 -3.60 -5.81 28.89
C GLY A 451 -4.97 -6.28 28.36
N ASN A 452 -6.06 -5.92 29.05
CA ASN A 452 -7.45 -6.21 28.72
C ASN A 452 -8.34 -4.96 28.68
N TRP A 453 -7.76 -3.75 28.66
CA TRP A 453 -8.50 -2.51 28.45
C TRP A 453 -9.01 -2.42 27.02
N ASP A 454 -10.33 -2.42 26.85
CA ASP A 454 -11.01 -2.43 25.55
C ASP A 454 -12.01 -1.25 25.45
N THR A 455 -12.70 -1.14 24.32
CA THR A 455 -13.72 -0.09 24.09
C THR A 455 -14.82 -0.13 25.15
N ILE A 456 -15.23 -1.31 25.62
CA ILE A 456 -16.25 -1.43 26.65
C ILE A 456 -15.71 -0.92 27.99
N ALA A 457 -14.48 -1.25 28.36
CA ALA A 457 -13.84 -0.69 29.55
C ALA A 457 -13.80 0.84 29.49
N SER A 458 -13.45 1.40 28.33
CA SER A 458 -13.49 2.85 28.10
C SER A 458 -14.90 3.43 28.26
N LEU A 459 -15.97 2.71 27.91
CA LEU A 459 -17.34 3.16 28.14
C LEU A 459 -17.76 3.06 29.62
N CYS A 460 -17.22 2.11 30.36
CA CYS A 460 -17.53 1.91 31.78
C CYS A 460 -16.82 2.91 32.71
N ASP A 461 -15.74 3.53 32.27
CA ASP A 461 -15.02 4.58 32.99
C ASP A 461 -15.79 5.91 32.85
N LEU A 462 -16.71 6.18 33.75
CA LEU A 462 -17.68 7.28 33.63
C LEU A 462 -17.15 8.60 34.17
N ASP A 463 -16.23 8.58 35.12
CA ASP A 463 -15.55 9.78 35.62
C ASP A 463 -14.23 10.09 34.91
N ASN A 464 -13.76 9.16 34.07
CA ASN A 464 -12.55 9.27 33.27
C ASN A 464 -11.28 9.43 34.11
N ASP A 465 -11.21 8.67 35.21
CA ASP A 465 -10.04 8.59 36.10
C ASP A 465 -9.04 7.51 35.70
N ASP A 466 -9.20 6.95 34.49
CA ASP A 466 -8.42 5.85 33.92
C ASP A 466 -8.64 4.50 34.58
N ALA A 467 -9.73 4.36 35.33
CA ALA A 467 -10.12 3.10 35.93
C ALA A 467 -11.64 2.97 35.95
N VAL A 468 -12.11 1.75 35.72
CA VAL A 468 -13.51 1.45 36.00
C VAL A 468 -13.60 1.06 37.46
N GLY A 469 -14.11 1.95 38.32
CA GLY A 469 -14.36 1.65 39.71
C GLY A 469 -13.09 1.56 40.58
N ALA A 470 -12.06 2.38 40.29
CA ALA A 470 -10.96 2.59 41.24
C ALA A 470 -11.47 3.12 42.59
N ASN A 471 -12.59 3.82 42.56
CA ASN A 471 -13.35 4.28 43.71
C ASN A 471 -14.87 4.01 43.45
N LEU A 472 -15.77 4.57 44.26
CA LEU A 472 -17.22 4.33 44.10
C LEU A 472 -17.90 5.23 43.05
N THR A 473 -17.15 6.11 42.39
CA THR A 473 -17.70 7.18 41.55
C THR A 473 -18.30 6.63 40.26
N ASP A 474 -17.64 5.75 39.52
CA ASP A 474 -18.26 5.14 38.33
C ASP A 474 -19.53 4.39 38.66
N LEU A 475 -19.55 3.65 39.76
CA LEU A 475 -20.75 2.94 40.21
C LEU A 475 -21.87 3.92 40.57
N ALA A 476 -21.53 5.02 41.23
CA ALA A 476 -22.49 6.05 41.58
C ALA A 476 -23.02 6.78 40.33
N LEU A 477 -22.16 7.12 39.38
CA LEU A 477 -22.51 7.74 38.11
C LEU A 477 -23.39 6.81 37.27
N PHE A 478 -23.02 5.54 37.14
CA PHE A 478 -23.83 4.53 36.45
C PHE A 478 -25.24 4.48 37.07
N GLY A 479 -25.33 4.38 38.40
CA GLY A 479 -26.63 4.37 39.11
C GLY A 479 -27.43 5.67 39.00
N ILE A 480 -26.79 6.83 38.79
CA ILE A 480 -27.47 8.10 38.51
C ILE A 480 -28.03 8.09 37.08
N TYR A 481 -27.22 7.69 36.11
CA TYR A 481 -27.57 7.67 34.70
C TYR A 481 -28.61 6.61 34.36
N SER A 482 -28.62 5.46 35.05
CA SER A 482 -29.67 4.43 34.89
C SER A 482 -31.04 4.83 35.45
N LYS A 483 -31.15 5.94 36.19
CA LYS A 483 -32.43 6.44 36.73
C LYS A 483 -33.10 7.49 35.85
N GLN A 484 -32.39 8.06 34.89
CA GLN A 484 -32.91 9.03 33.92
C GLN A 484 -33.62 8.30 32.80
#